data_AF-A0A7S0Z9M2-F1
#
_entry.id   AF-A0A7S0Z9M2-F1
#
_cell.length_a   1.000
_cell.length_b   1.000
_cell.length_c   1.000
_cell.angle_alpha   90.00
_cell.angle_beta   90.00
_cell.angle_gamma   90.00
#
_symmetry.space_group_name_H-M   'P 1'
#
loop_
_entity.id
_entity.type
_entity.pdbx_description
1 polymer ?
#
loop_
_entity_poly.entity_id
_entity_poly.type
_entity_poly.pdbx_seq_one_letter_code
_entity_poly.pdbx_strand_id
1 'polypeptide(L)'
;DADDRLLLQQRAASKITFPSVWTNTCCSHQLTGQEPGEIDSPSAIASGSCRGAKSAAVRKLKHELGIDESDVPIDSIKFLTRLHYCAKDEFAEHENQPVGGTWGEHEMDYILFVKVPRVGETLPMDVNADEIDATKWVSASELKSMMDPTSGLRWSPWFRIIAERFLYEWWGDLDAALTTDKYVDVGTIHKVM
;
A
#
# COMPACT_ATOMS: atom_id res chain seq x y z
N ASP A 1 8.70 -8.71 -6.39
CA ASP A 1 8.65 -10.19 -6.56
C ASP A 1 10.09 -10.70 -6.55
N ALA A 2 10.39 -11.90 -7.07
CA ALA A 2 11.76 -12.41 -7.18
C ALA A 2 12.65 -11.58 -8.12
N ASP A 3 12.06 -10.85 -9.07
CA ASP A 3 12.74 -9.99 -10.05
C ASP A 3 12.72 -8.51 -9.63
N ASP A 4 12.48 -8.24 -8.34
CA ASP A 4 12.39 -6.90 -7.77
C ASP A 4 11.35 -6.01 -8.44
N ARG A 5 10.26 -6.57 -8.98
CA ARG A 5 9.12 -5.81 -9.49
C ARG A 5 8.12 -5.51 -8.36
N LEU A 6 7.46 -4.35 -8.42
CA LEU A 6 6.39 -3.95 -7.52
C LEU A 6 5.03 -4.33 -8.11
N LEU A 7 4.14 -4.89 -7.28
CA LEU A 7 2.75 -5.09 -7.65
C LEU A 7 1.97 -3.79 -7.45
N LEU A 8 1.32 -3.32 -8.50
CA LEU A 8 0.36 -2.22 -8.46
C LEU A 8 -1.05 -2.77 -8.61
N GLN A 9 -2.02 -2.03 -8.07
CA GLN A 9 -3.43 -2.20 -8.40
C GLN A 9 -4.03 -0.92 -8.96
N GLN A 10 -5.03 -1.07 -9.81
CA GLN A 10 -6.01 -0.05 -10.15
C GLN A 10 -7.25 -0.31 -9.31
N ARG A 11 -7.63 0.67 -8.48
CA ARG A 11 -8.84 0.60 -7.65
C ARG A 11 -10.07 0.45 -8.53
N ALA A 12 -11.01 -0.40 -8.12
CA ALA A 12 -12.27 -0.57 -8.84
C ALA A 12 -13.03 0.76 -8.97
N ALA A 13 -13.73 0.94 -10.08
CA ALA A 13 -14.60 2.11 -10.30
C ALA A 13 -15.72 2.24 -9.25
N SER A 14 -16.11 1.13 -8.61
CA SER A 14 -17.13 1.08 -7.54
C SER A 14 -16.65 1.62 -6.19
N LYS A 15 -15.34 1.87 -6.01
CA LYS A 15 -14.78 2.35 -4.73
C LYS A 15 -15.30 3.76 -4.41
N ILE A 16 -15.69 3.96 -3.15
CA ILE A 16 -16.22 5.25 -2.66
C ILE A 16 -15.16 6.36 -2.78
N THR A 17 -13.92 6.08 -2.36
CA THR A 17 -12.79 7.01 -2.43
C THR A 17 -11.84 6.62 -3.57
N PHE A 18 -11.43 7.59 -4.37
CA PHE A 18 -10.45 7.46 -5.45
C PHE A 18 -10.74 6.26 -6.38
N PRO A 19 -11.94 6.19 -7.01
CA PRO A 19 -12.23 5.14 -7.99
C PRO A 19 -11.30 5.24 -9.21
N SER A 20 -11.00 4.10 -9.83
CA SER A 20 -10.25 4.00 -11.09
C SER A 20 -8.79 4.51 -11.06
N VAL A 21 -8.23 4.83 -9.89
CA VAL A 21 -6.82 5.28 -9.77
C VAL A 21 -5.86 4.12 -9.55
N TRP A 22 -4.67 4.23 -10.13
CA TRP A 22 -3.55 3.35 -9.82
C TRP A 22 -2.91 3.69 -8.47
N THR A 23 -2.46 2.68 -7.76
CA THR A 23 -1.82 2.81 -6.43
C THR A 23 -0.86 1.63 -6.17
N ASN A 24 -0.14 1.66 -5.05
CA ASN A 24 0.63 0.53 -4.53
C ASN A 24 -0.23 -0.73 -4.30
N THR A 25 0.43 -1.84 -3.96
CA THR A 25 -0.14 -3.18 -3.83
C THR A 25 -1.49 -3.25 -3.10
N CYS A 26 -1.60 -2.68 -1.90
CA CYS A 26 -2.81 -2.74 -1.07
C CYS A 26 -2.78 -1.60 -0.03
N CYS A 27 -3.92 -0.95 0.20
CA CYS A 27 -4.11 0.13 1.19
C CYS A 27 -5.45 -0.06 1.89
N SER A 28 -5.43 -0.06 3.22
CA SER A 28 -6.63 -0.24 4.05
C SER A 28 -6.32 0.11 5.51
N HIS A 29 -7.31 -0.02 6.37
CA HIS A 29 -7.21 0.29 7.80
C HIS A 29 -7.08 -0.95 8.68
N GLN A 30 -6.37 -0.77 9.80
CA GLN A 30 -6.50 -1.64 10.97
C GLN A 30 -7.89 -1.49 11.59
N LEU A 31 -8.48 -2.61 12.02
CA LEU A 31 -9.80 -2.64 12.66
C LEU A 31 -9.70 -2.93 14.15
N THR A 32 -10.59 -2.33 14.94
CA THR A 32 -10.74 -2.66 16.36
C THR A 32 -11.53 -3.97 16.51
N GLY A 33 -11.18 -4.79 17.50
CA GLY A 33 -11.91 -6.02 17.84
C GLY A 33 -11.72 -7.20 16.89
N GLN A 34 -10.71 -7.17 16.01
CA GLN A 34 -10.32 -8.32 15.20
C GLN A 34 -9.55 -9.36 16.03
N GLU A 35 -9.64 -10.63 15.62
CA GLU A 35 -8.79 -11.71 16.10
C GLU A 35 -8.21 -12.47 14.89
N PRO A 36 -6.88 -12.46 14.69
CA PRO A 36 -5.85 -11.81 15.51
C PRO A 36 -5.99 -10.27 15.53
N GLY A 37 -5.59 -9.65 16.64
CA GLY A 37 -5.69 -8.19 16.82
C GLY A 37 -4.90 -7.37 15.80
N GLU A 38 -5.48 -6.25 15.37
CA GLU A 38 -4.89 -5.34 14.38
C GLU A 38 -4.43 -4.00 14.95
N ILE A 39 -4.70 -3.73 16.23
CA ILE A 39 -4.30 -2.48 16.88
C ILE A 39 -2.96 -2.66 17.56
N ASP A 40 -1.95 -1.92 17.11
CA ASP A 40 -0.62 -1.96 17.70
C ASP A 40 -0.56 -1.20 19.04
N SER A 41 0.09 -1.83 20.02
CA SER A 41 0.41 -1.17 21.29
C SER A 41 1.53 -0.13 21.10
N PRO A 42 1.68 0.84 22.01
CA PRO A 42 2.82 1.76 21.97
C PRO A 42 4.19 1.07 21.94
N SER A 43 4.35 -0.08 22.60
CA SER A 43 5.59 -0.86 22.56
C SER A 43 5.80 -1.58 21.23
N ALA A 44 4.73 -2.03 20.57
CA ALA A 44 4.81 -2.61 19.24
C ALA A 44 5.25 -1.57 18.20
N ILE A 45 4.71 -0.35 18.30
CA ILE A 45 5.12 0.79 17.46
C ILE A 45 6.57 1.18 17.73
N ALA A 46 6.96 1.34 19.01
CA ALA A 46 8.31 1.76 19.39
C ALA A 46 9.40 0.75 19.00
N SER A 47 9.04 -0.53 18.86
CA SER A 47 9.95 -1.59 18.39
C SER A 47 9.92 -1.80 16.87
N GLY A 48 8.99 -1.17 16.14
CA GLY A 48 8.78 -1.42 14.72
C GLY A 48 8.22 -2.81 14.41
N SER A 49 7.80 -3.57 15.43
CA SER A 49 7.23 -4.90 15.20
C SER A 49 5.88 -4.81 14.49
N CYS A 50 5.06 -3.82 14.88
CA CYS A 50 3.81 -3.41 14.23
C CYS A 50 2.93 -4.60 13.79
N ARG A 51 2.82 -5.63 14.65
CA ARG A 51 2.15 -6.90 14.31
C ARG A 51 0.68 -6.69 13.98
N GLY A 52 0.02 -5.72 14.62
CA GLY A 52 -1.37 -5.38 14.34
C GLY A 52 -1.56 -4.86 12.91
N ALA A 53 -0.76 -3.89 12.49
CA ALA A 53 -0.75 -3.39 11.12
C ALA A 53 -0.46 -4.51 10.10
N LYS A 54 0.47 -5.42 10.42
CA LYS A 54 0.78 -6.58 9.55
C LYS A 54 -0.37 -7.58 9.47
N SER A 55 -1.11 -7.83 10.55
CA SER A 55 -2.32 -8.66 10.54
C SER A 55 -3.38 -8.07 9.61
N ALA A 56 -3.61 -6.75 9.68
CA ALA A 56 -4.53 -6.05 8.78
C ALA A 56 -4.09 -6.17 7.32
N ALA A 57 -2.80 -6.04 7.05
CA ALA A 57 -2.23 -6.23 5.73
C ALA A 57 -2.47 -7.65 5.18
N VAL A 58 -2.22 -8.70 5.98
CA VAL A 58 -2.50 -10.09 5.58
C VAL A 58 -3.99 -10.28 5.26
N ARG A 59 -4.90 -9.82 6.12
CA ARG A 59 -6.34 -9.90 5.88
C ARG A 59 -6.73 -9.21 4.57
N LYS A 60 -6.18 -8.03 4.30
CA LYS A 60 -6.55 -7.21 3.13
C LYS A 60 -5.89 -7.66 1.84
N LEU A 61 -4.67 -8.18 1.89
CA LEU A 61 -4.06 -8.91 0.77
C LEU A 61 -4.93 -10.11 0.36
N LYS A 62 -5.44 -10.88 1.33
CA LYS A 62 -6.36 -11.98 1.02
C LYS A 62 -7.69 -11.49 0.45
N HIS A 63 -8.28 -10.45 1.06
CA HIS A 63 -9.59 -9.95 0.65
C HIS A 63 -9.58 -9.27 -0.72
N GLU A 64 -8.57 -8.45 -1.04
CA GLU A 64 -8.54 -7.68 -2.28
C GLU A 64 -7.85 -8.42 -3.44
N LEU A 65 -6.73 -9.09 -3.16
CA LEU A 65 -5.89 -9.72 -4.20
C LEU A 65 -5.97 -11.25 -4.18
N GLY A 66 -6.62 -11.85 -3.19
CA GLY A 66 -6.70 -13.31 -3.03
C GLY A 66 -5.42 -13.96 -2.51
N ILE A 67 -4.38 -13.18 -2.15
CA ILE A 67 -3.07 -13.67 -1.72
C ILE A 67 -3.17 -14.24 -0.29
N ASP A 68 -2.82 -15.52 -0.14
CA ASP A 68 -2.86 -16.20 1.16
C ASP A 68 -1.65 -15.90 2.05
N GLU A 69 -1.85 -16.03 3.37
CA GLU A 69 -0.76 -15.91 4.36
C GLU A 69 0.36 -16.94 4.13
N SER A 70 0.07 -18.07 3.47
CA SER A 70 1.11 -19.02 3.08
C SER A 70 2.09 -18.47 2.05
N ASP A 71 1.64 -17.54 1.20
CA ASP A 71 2.48 -16.88 0.18
C ASP A 71 3.12 -15.59 0.73
N VAL A 72 2.42 -14.90 1.65
CA VAL A 72 2.91 -13.72 2.37
C VAL A 72 2.76 -13.95 3.89
N PRO A 73 3.68 -14.70 4.52
CA PRO A 73 3.64 -14.89 5.96
C PRO A 73 3.79 -13.56 6.68
N ILE A 74 3.06 -13.36 7.78
CA ILE A 74 3.07 -12.09 8.52
C ILE A 74 4.48 -11.62 8.92
N ASP A 75 5.37 -12.54 9.25
CA ASP A 75 6.75 -12.23 9.66
C ASP A 75 7.66 -11.83 8.48
N SER A 76 7.23 -12.08 7.24
CA SER A 76 7.91 -11.58 6.03
C SER A 76 7.60 -10.11 5.72
N ILE A 77 6.55 -9.56 6.33
CA ILE A 77 6.16 -8.17 6.15
C ILE A 77 7.04 -7.30 7.05
N LYS A 78 7.76 -6.36 6.45
CA LYS A 78 8.64 -5.41 7.11
C LYS A 78 7.93 -4.07 7.27
N PHE A 79 7.92 -3.53 8.48
CA PHE A 79 7.55 -2.14 8.72
C PHE A 79 8.75 -1.23 8.45
N LEU A 80 8.55 -0.11 7.76
CA LEU A 80 9.59 0.89 7.52
C LEU A 80 9.35 2.17 8.33
N THR A 81 8.24 2.86 8.12
CA THR A 81 7.99 4.16 8.78
C THR A 81 6.49 4.48 8.78
N ARG A 82 6.12 5.64 9.32
CA ARG A 82 4.76 6.19 9.27
C ARG A 82 4.70 7.52 8.56
N LEU A 83 3.68 7.71 7.74
CA LEU A 83 3.37 8.97 7.08
C LEU A 83 2.10 9.57 7.66
N HIS A 84 2.03 10.89 7.81
CA HIS A 84 0.81 11.61 8.10
C HIS A 84 0.43 12.48 6.90
N TYR A 85 -0.72 12.17 6.29
CA TYR A 85 -1.20 12.87 5.10
C TYR A 85 -2.70 13.15 5.17
N CYS A 86 -3.14 14.11 4.37
CA CYS A 86 -4.56 14.40 4.14
C CYS A 86 -4.74 14.60 2.65
N ALA A 87 -5.73 13.92 2.06
CA ALA A 87 -5.98 13.95 0.63
C ALA A 87 -7.48 14.06 0.35
N LYS A 88 -7.84 15.05 -0.46
CA LYS A 88 -9.18 15.18 -1.01
C LYS A 88 -9.31 14.23 -2.21
N ASP A 89 -10.45 13.56 -2.35
CA ASP A 89 -10.76 12.89 -3.62
C ASP A 89 -11.07 13.95 -4.69
N GLU A 90 -10.11 14.18 -5.57
CA GLU A 90 -10.20 15.12 -6.68
C GLU A 90 -10.86 14.52 -7.93
N PHE A 91 -11.03 13.18 -7.98
CA PHE A 91 -11.61 12.49 -9.13
C PHE A 91 -13.14 12.39 -9.03
N ALA A 92 -13.65 12.43 -7.79
CA ALA A 92 -15.03 12.71 -7.42
C ALA A 92 -16.09 12.20 -8.41
N GLU A 93 -16.13 10.90 -8.67
CA GLU A 93 -17.14 10.32 -9.55
C GLU A 93 -18.54 10.62 -8.98
N HIS A 94 -19.37 11.27 -9.80
CA HIS A 94 -20.41 12.20 -9.35
C HIS A 94 -21.59 11.55 -8.61
N GLU A 95 -21.75 10.23 -8.68
CA GLU A 95 -22.96 9.58 -8.18
C GLU A 95 -22.98 9.40 -6.66
N ASN A 96 -21.83 9.37 -5.99
CA ASN A 96 -21.73 9.03 -4.56
C ASN A 96 -21.14 10.12 -3.65
N GLN A 97 -21.04 11.38 -4.11
CA GLN A 97 -20.46 12.46 -3.31
C GLN A 97 -21.39 12.92 -2.16
N PRO A 98 -20.84 13.27 -0.98
CA PRO A 98 -21.63 13.84 0.11
C PRO A 98 -22.14 15.24 -0.26
N VAL A 99 -23.36 15.56 0.17
CA VAL A 99 -23.96 16.89 -0.05
C VAL A 99 -23.07 17.98 0.57
N GLY A 100 -22.59 18.91 -0.26
CA GLY A 100 -21.77 20.05 0.21
C GLY A 100 -20.31 19.72 0.48
N GLY A 101 -19.82 18.55 0.07
CA GLY A 101 -18.44 18.16 0.27
C GLY A 101 -17.94 17.17 -0.78
N THR A 102 -16.81 16.54 -0.48
CA THR A 102 -16.30 15.39 -1.22
C THR A 102 -15.71 14.39 -0.24
N TRP A 103 -15.53 13.16 -0.69
CA TRP A 103 -14.76 12.18 0.08
C TRP A 103 -13.25 12.53 0.12
N GLY A 104 -12.54 11.90 1.05
CA GLY A 104 -11.09 12.06 1.21
C GLY A 104 -10.54 11.15 2.29
N GLU A 105 -9.24 11.23 2.51
CA GLU A 105 -8.48 10.48 3.51
C GLU A 105 -7.72 11.43 4.45
N HIS A 106 -7.58 11.04 5.72
CA HIS A 106 -6.74 11.73 6.70
C HIS A 106 -6.13 10.69 7.64
N GLU A 107 -4.90 10.27 7.35
CA GLU A 107 -4.36 9.02 7.89
C GLU A 107 -2.96 9.19 8.47
N MET A 108 -2.70 8.43 9.54
CA MET A 108 -1.33 8.02 9.89
C MET A 108 -1.08 6.64 9.26
N ASP A 109 -0.48 6.64 8.10
CA ASP A 109 -0.27 5.46 7.26
C ASP A 109 1.01 4.71 7.66
N TYR A 110 0.96 3.38 7.68
CA TYR A 110 2.09 2.51 8.02
C TYR A 110 2.68 1.95 6.74
N ILE A 111 3.95 2.28 6.47
CA ILE A 111 4.64 1.78 5.29
C ILE A 111 5.13 0.36 5.55
N LEU A 112 4.52 -0.60 4.86
CA LEU A 112 4.83 -2.02 4.94
C LEU A 112 5.40 -2.53 3.61
N PHE A 113 6.49 -3.27 3.68
CA PHE A 113 7.19 -3.87 2.54
C PHE A 113 7.17 -5.40 2.66
N VAL A 114 7.05 -6.08 1.52
CA VAL A 114 7.19 -7.52 1.42
C VAL A 114 7.76 -7.89 0.05
N LYS A 115 8.63 -8.89 0.03
CA LYS A 115 9.12 -9.53 -1.19
C LYS A 115 8.75 -10.99 -1.17
N VAL A 116 8.00 -11.42 -2.19
CA VAL A 116 7.70 -12.84 -2.40
C VAL A 116 8.86 -13.51 -3.17
N PRO A 117 9.30 -14.72 -2.79
CA PRO A 117 10.41 -15.43 -3.43
C PRO A 117 9.96 -16.16 -4.72
N ARG A 118 9.08 -15.52 -5.50
CA ARG A 118 8.46 -16.05 -6.71
C ARG A 118 8.41 -14.96 -7.76
N VAL A 119 8.48 -15.33 -9.04
CA VAL A 119 8.19 -14.40 -10.14
C VAL A 119 6.71 -14.01 -10.07
N GLY A 120 6.40 -12.73 -10.20
CA GLY A 120 5.11 -12.14 -9.89
C GLY A 120 3.90 -12.83 -10.54
N GLU A 121 4.00 -13.20 -11.83
CA GLU A 121 2.91 -13.87 -12.56
C GLU A 121 2.62 -15.28 -12.05
N THR A 122 3.48 -15.85 -11.20
CA THR A 122 3.29 -17.17 -10.60
C THR A 122 2.74 -17.11 -9.17
N LEU A 123 2.51 -15.91 -8.64
CA LEU A 123 1.87 -15.73 -7.34
C LEU A 123 0.38 -16.07 -7.47
N PRO A 124 -0.16 -17.01 -6.67
CA PRO A 124 -1.60 -17.28 -6.66
C PRO A 124 -2.37 -16.03 -6.23
N MET A 125 -3.25 -15.56 -7.10
CA MET A 125 -4.10 -14.40 -6.87
C MET A 125 -5.52 -14.72 -7.33
N ASP A 126 -6.50 -14.29 -6.55
CA ASP A 126 -7.93 -14.37 -6.84
C ASP A 126 -8.49 -12.97 -6.58
N VAL A 127 -8.28 -12.10 -7.56
CA VAL A 127 -8.51 -10.65 -7.42
C VAL A 127 -10.00 -10.39 -7.28
N ASN A 128 -10.38 -9.68 -6.21
CA ASN A 128 -11.76 -9.28 -5.99
C ASN A 128 -12.11 -8.09 -6.90
N ALA A 129 -12.98 -8.34 -7.89
CA ALA A 129 -13.41 -7.33 -8.86
C ALA A 129 -14.22 -6.18 -8.25
N ASP A 130 -14.79 -6.34 -7.04
CA ASP A 130 -15.42 -5.23 -6.33
C ASP A 130 -14.39 -4.25 -5.74
N GLU A 131 -13.12 -4.66 -5.64
CA GLU A 131 -12.04 -3.89 -5.03
C GLU A 131 -11.02 -3.38 -6.06
N ILE A 132 -10.73 -4.18 -7.11
CA ILE A 132 -9.63 -3.97 -8.04
C ILE A 132 -10.06 -4.23 -9.49
N ASP A 133 -9.85 -3.25 -10.36
CA ASP A 133 -10.12 -3.38 -11.80
C ASP A 133 -8.93 -3.97 -12.58
N ALA A 134 -7.71 -3.71 -12.13
CA ALA A 134 -6.50 -4.19 -12.79
C ALA A 134 -5.33 -4.34 -11.81
N THR A 135 -4.39 -5.23 -12.14
CA THR A 135 -3.11 -5.35 -11.44
C THR A 135 -1.95 -5.32 -12.43
N LYS A 136 -0.76 -4.91 -11.96
CA LYS A 136 0.44 -4.92 -12.80
C LYS A 136 1.71 -5.05 -11.97
N TRP A 137 2.55 -6.03 -12.28
CA TRP A 137 3.93 -6.06 -11.84
C TRP A 137 4.77 -5.11 -12.70
N VAL A 138 5.53 -4.22 -12.06
CA VAL A 138 6.35 -3.21 -12.75
C VAL A 138 7.76 -3.15 -12.20
N SER A 139 8.73 -2.98 -13.08
CA SER A 139 10.07 -2.51 -12.74
C SER A 139 10.05 -1.02 -12.37
N ALA A 140 11.13 -0.53 -11.76
CA ALA A 140 11.26 0.89 -11.43
C ALA A 140 11.18 1.82 -12.67
N SER A 141 11.70 1.38 -13.83
CA SER A 141 11.62 2.14 -15.08
C SER A 141 10.21 2.16 -15.67
N GLU A 142 9.48 1.04 -15.59
CA GLU A 142 8.07 0.98 -15.99
C GLU A 142 7.20 1.85 -15.08
N LEU A 143 7.40 1.79 -13.75
CA LEU A 143 6.68 2.67 -12.82
C LEU A 143 6.91 4.14 -13.19
N LYS A 144 8.17 4.54 -13.42
CA LYS A 144 8.50 5.91 -13.82
C LYS A 144 7.78 6.32 -15.12
N SER A 145 7.69 5.42 -16.09
CA SER A 145 6.99 5.66 -17.35
C SER A 145 5.47 5.78 -17.15
N MET A 146 4.88 4.95 -16.28
CA MET A 146 3.45 4.99 -15.97
C MET A 146 3.07 6.21 -15.12
N MET A 147 3.99 6.72 -14.29
CA MET A 147 3.78 7.93 -13.50
C MET A 147 4.05 9.22 -14.28
N ASP A 148 4.60 9.13 -15.50
CA ASP A 148 4.79 10.30 -16.36
C ASP A 148 3.43 10.97 -16.65
N PRO A 149 3.33 12.31 -16.56
CA PRO A 149 2.08 13.02 -16.83
C PRO A 149 1.47 12.76 -18.21
N THR A 150 2.28 12.37 -19.20
CA THR A 150 1.81 12.05 -20.56
C THR A 150 1.13 10.68 -20.67
N SER A 151 1.24 9.82 -19.65
CA SER A 151 0.59 8.51 -19.61
C SER A 151 -0.95 8.60 -19.57
N GLY A 152 -1.50 9.72 -19.08
CA GLY A 152 -2.93 9.89 -18.83
C GLY A 152 -3.47 9.07 -17.65
N LEU A 153 -2.61 8.35 -16.92
CA LEU A 153 -3.02 7.53 -15.79
C LEU A 153 -3.28 8.39 -14.54
N ARG A 154 -4.34 8.04 -13.82
CA ARG A 154 -4.67 8.63 -12.51
C ARG A 154 -3.97 7.83 -11.43
N TRP A 155 -3.46 8.52 -10.42
CA TRP A 155 -2.72 7.91 -9.32
C TRP A 155 -3.24 8.43 -7.99
N SER A 156 -3.24 7.57 -6.99
CA SER A 156 -3.58 7.98 -5.63
C SER A 156 -2.59 9.03 -5.10
N PRO A 157 -3.06 10.04 -4.35
CA PRO A 157 -2.19 11.09 -3.83
C PRO A 157 -1.08 10.55 -2.92
N TRP A 158 -1.39 9.59 -2.05
CA TRP A 158 -0.41 8.99 -1.15
C TRP A 158 0.68 8.24 -1.91
N PHE A 159 0.33 7.48 -2.96
CA PHE A 159 1.35 6.73 -3.70
C PHE A 159 2.26 7.63 -4.51
N ARG A 160 1.76 8.77 -5.05
CA ARG A 160 2.63 9.78 -5.68
C ARG A 160 3.68 10.30 -4.70
N ILE A 161 3.24 10.68 -3.50
CA ILE A 161 4.12 11.16 -2.43
C ILE A 161 5.16 10.10 -2.05
N ILE A 162 4.72 8.84 -1.86
CA ILE A 162 5.61 7.72 -1.53
C ILE A 162 6.63 7.51 -2.64
N ALA A 163 6.19 7.48 -3.90
CA ALA A 163 7.04 7.29 -5.07
C ALA A 163 8.11 8.38 -5.21
N GLU A 164 7.70 9.65 -5.12
CA GLU A 164 8.59 10.80 -5.34
C GLU A 164 9.62 10.98 -4.22
N ARG A 165 9.25 10.67 -2.97
CA ARG A 165 10.07 11.02 -1.80
C ARG A 165 10.85 9.86 -1.19
N PHE A 166 10.40 8.62 -1.38
CA PHE A 166 10.91 7.50 -0.60
C PHE A 166 11.14 6.22 -1.41
N LEU A 167 10.18 5.84 -2.24
CA LEU A 167 10.11 4.51 -2.85
C LEU A 167 11.37 4.15 -3.63
N TYR A 168 11.88 5.04 -4.47
CA TYR A 168 13.05 4.74 -5.31
C TYR A 168 14.33 4.54 -4.50
N GLU A 169 14.45 5.15 -3.31
CA GLU A 169 15.57 4.90 -2.40
C GLU A 169 15.46 3.51 -1.78
N TRP A 170 14.29 3.18 -1.20
CA TRP A 170 14.06 1.88 -0.56
C TRP A 170 14.13 0.73 -1.57
N TRP A 171 13.58 0.92 -2.76
CA TRP A 171 13.55 -0.08 -3.81
C TRP A 171 14.93 -0.23 -4.47
N GLY A 172 15.69 0.85 -4.61
CA GLY A 172 17.09 0.77 -5.07
C GLY A 172 18.03 0.01 -4.12
N ASP A 173 17.64 -0.15 -2.85
CA ASP A 173 18.38 -0.89 -1.82
C ASP A 173 17.48 -1.92 -1.12
N LEU A 174 16.71 -2.67 -1.93
CA LEU A 174 15.61 -3.53 -1.46
C LEU A 174 16.06 -4.60 -0.46
N ASP A 175 17.25 -5.17 -0.66
CA ASP A 175 17.81 -6.16 0.25
C ASP A 175 18.04 -5.54 1.64
N ALA A 176 18.62 -4.34 1.74
CA ALA A 176 18.78 -3.66 3.02
C ALA A 176 17.44 -3.24 3.62
N ALA A 177 16.49 -2.79 2.80
CA ALA A 177 15.13 -2.41 3.23
C ALA A 177 14.38 -3.57 3.87
N LEU A 178 14.56 -4.80 3.40
CA LEU A 178 13.86 -5.98 3.91
C LEU A 178 14.62 -6.72 5.02
N THR A 179 15.96 -6.79 4.93
CA THR A 179 16.77 -7.67 5.81
C THR A 179 17.43 -6.94 6.97
N THR A 180 17.42 -5.60 6.96
CA THR A 180 18.04 -4.78 8.02
C THR A 180 17.05 -3.74 8.56
N ASP A 181 17.49 -2.96 9.54
CA ASP A 181 16.73 -1.82 10.08
C ASP A 181 17.18 -0.47 9.50
N LYS A 182 17.96 -0.46 8.41
CA LYS A 182 18.51 0.76 7.80
C LYS A 182 17.45 1.83 7.52
N TYR A 183 16.26 1.41 7.07
CA TYR A 183 15.15 2.28 6.70
C TYR A 183 13.99 2.25 7.71
N VAL A 184 14.20 1.63 8.87
CA VAL A 184 13.19 1.60 9.94
C VAL A 184 13.28 2.89 10.74
N ASP A 185 12.22 3.71 10.67
CA ASP A 185 12.05 4.91 11.48
C ASP A 185 10.79 4.80 12.36
N VAL A 186 11.01 4.48 13.63
CA VAL A 186 9.96 4.41 14.66
C VAL A 186 9.74 5.75 15.37
N GLY A 187 10.69 6.69 15.23
CA GLY A 187 10.70 7.95 15.97
C GLY A 187 9.94 9.07 15.26
N THR A 188 9.94 9.05 13.93
CA THR A 188 9.31 10.07 13.10
C THR A 188 7.93 9.63 12.62
N ILE A 189 7.02 10.60 12.52
CA ILE A 189 5.84 10.51 11.66
C ILE A 189 6.05 11.56 10.57
N HIS A 190 6.34 11.13 9.36
CA HIS A 190 6.67 12.07 8.28
C HIS A 190 5.39 12.78 7.85
N LYS A 191 5.31 14.09 8.08
CA LYS A 191 4.21 14.90 7.56
C LYS A 191 4.45 15.17 6.08
N VAL A 192 3.53 14.72 5.23
CA VAL A 192 3.72 14.71 3.77
C VAL A 192 2.63 15.46 3.01
N MET A 193 1.96 16.39 3.70
CA MET A 193 1.04 17.38 3.12
C MET A 193 1.79 18.48 2.37
#